data_AF-A0A5E4KMC9-F1
#
_entry.id   AF-A0A5E4KMC9-F1
#
_cell.length_a   1.000
_cell.length_b   1.000
_cell.length_c   1.000
_cell.angle_alpha   90.00
_cell.angle_beta   90.00
_cell.angle_gamma   90.00
#
_symmetry.space_group_name_H-M   'P 1'
#
loop_
_entity.id
_entity.type
_entity.pdbx_description
1 polymer ?
#
loop_
_entity_poly.entity_id
_entity_poly.type
_entity_poly.pdbx_seq_one_letter_code
_entity_poly.pdbx_strand_id
1 'polypeptide(L)'
;MAKAISEGLEMEGVKFKLFNIAVNDRNDVLTEVFKAKGILVGSPTLNNGLLPTIKPILEDLKGLRFKNKVGAAFGTYGWSGENIKIIEDNLQKAKIKKLQDGIKFKCQPRKEELEKCVEFGRNFAKALKS
;
A
#
# COMPACT_ATOMS: atom_id res chain seq x y z
N MET A 1 -10.44 4.22 1.27
CA MET A 1 -9.08 4.11 1.83
C MET A 1 -8.03 4.71 0.91
N ALA A 2 -7.70 4.10 -0.23
CA ALA A 2 -6.60 4.58 -1.08
C ALA A 2 -6.67 6.08 -1.42
N LYS A 3 -7.85 6.58 -1.84
CA LYS A 3 -8.07 8.02 -2.07
C LYS A 3 -7.85 8.90 -0.84
N ALA A 4 -8.32 8.48 0.34
CA ALA A 4 -8.12 9.22 1.59
C ALA A 4 -6.64 9.22 2.01
N ILE A 5 -5.93 8.11 1.82
CA ILE A 5 -4.48 8.06 2.06
C ILE A 5 -3.76 9.02 1.10
N SER A 6 -4.15 9.03 -0.18
CA SER A 6 -3.63 9.96 -1.19
C SER A 6 -3.83 11.42 -0.82
N GLU A 7 -5.00 11.79 -0.29
CA GLU A 7 -5.27 13.13 0.24
C GLU A 7 -4.28 13.51 1.36
N GLY A 8 -4.00 12.59 2.28
CA GLY A 8 -2.98 12.81 3.31
C GLY A 8 -1.57 13.01 2.76
N LEU A 9 -1.18 12.29 1.70
CA LEU A 9 0.10 12.49 1.01
C LEU A 9 0.16 13.87 0.34
N GLU A 10 -0.96 14.30 -0.26
CA GLU A 10 -1.08 15.60 -0.95
C GLU A 10 -0.98 16.78 0.02
N MET A 11 -1.60 16.69 1.20
CA MET A 11 -1.51 17.71 2.25
C MET A 11 -0.08 17.96 2.72
N GLU A 12 0.76 16.92 2.67
CA GLU A 12 2.19 17.02 2.97
C GLU A 12 3.02 17.32 1.71
N GLY A 13 2.41 17.63 0.56
CA GLY A 13 3.11 18.02 -0.67
C GLY A 13 3.96 16.92 -1.30
N VAL A 14 3.69 15.65 -1.01
CA VAL A 14 4.39 14.51 -1.62
C VAL A 14 3.70 14.14 -2.93
N LYS A 15 4.46 14.13 -4.04
CA LYS A 15 3.96 13.63 -5.33
C LYS A 15 3.72 12.13 -5.24
N PHE A 16 2.55 11.68 -5.66
CA PHE A 16 2.19 10.26 -5.70
C PHE A 16 1.51 9.91 -7.02
N LYS A 17 1.43 8.60 -7.31
CA LYS A 17 0.58 8.04 -8.34
C LYS A 17 -0.30 6.96 -7.74
N LEU A 18 -1.57 6.94 -8.12
CA LEU A 18 -2.55 5.97 -7.64
C LEU A 18 -2.89 5.01 -8.77
N PHE A 19 -2.77 3.70 -8.51
CA PHE A 19 -3.02 2.65 -9.48
C PHE A 19 -4.09 1.68 -8.99
N ASN A 20 -4.96 1.27 -9.91
CA ASN A 20 -5.81 0.11 -9.76
C ASN A 20 -5.22 -1.05 -10.59
N ILE A 21 -4.58 -2.00 -9.89
CA ILE A 21 -3.87 -3.13 -10.52
C ILE A 21 -4.79 -4.02 -11.38
N ALA A 22 -6.11 -3.97 -11.18
CA ALA A 22 -7.04 -4.72 -12.02
C ALA A 22 -7.19 -4.16 -13.44
N VAL A 23 -6.82 -2.89 -13.68
CA VAL A 23 -7.05 -2.20 -14.97
C VAL A 23 -5.80 -1.52 -15.52
N ASN A 24 -4.80 -1.24 -14.69
CA ASN A 24 -3.55 -0.64 -15.13
C ASN A 24 -2.56 -1.70 -15.60
N ASP A 25 -1.76 -1.37 -16.62
CA ASP A 25 -0.68 -2.23 -17.07
C ASP A 25 0.37 -2.41 -15.96
N ARG A 26 0.81 -3.66 -15.80
CA ARG A 26 1.70 -4.05 -14.71
C ARG A 26 3.10 -3.46 -14.87
N ASN A 27 3.61 -3.34 -16.09
CA ASN A 27 4.94 -2.79 -16.36
C ASN A 27 4.97 -1.28 -16.15
N ASP A 28 3.89 -0.58 -16.48
CA ASP A 28 3.73 0.84 -16.16
C ASP A 28 3.78 1.08 -14.64
N VAL A 29 3.07 0.25 -13.87
CA VAL A 29 3.12 0.32 -12.40
C VAL A 29 4.55 0.07 -11.89
N LEU A 30 5.24 -0.95 -12.38
CA LEU A 30 6.61 -1.27 -11.98
C LEU A 30 7.60 -0.16 -12.33
N THR A 31 7.40 0.51 -13.46
CA THR A 31 8.21 1.66 -13.87
C THR A 31 8.07 2.82 -12.89
N GLU A 32 6.86 3.05 -12.37
CA GLU A 32 6.61 4.09 -11.39
C GLU A 32 7.10 3.69 -9.99
N VAL A 33 7.01 2.41 -9.63
CA VAL A 33 7.65 1.88 -8.42
C VAL A 33 9.16 2.08 -8.45
N PHE A 34 9.81 1.85 -9.60
CA PHE A 34 11.24 2.08 -9.76
C PHE A 34 11.62 3.54 -9.46
N LYS A 35 10.79 4.51 -9.88
CA LYS A 35 11.01 5.95 -9.65
C LYS A 35 10.65 6.40 -8.22
N ALA A 36 9.65 5.77 -7.60
CA ALA A 36 9.13 6.18 -6.30
C ALA A 36 10.06 5.82 -5.13
N LYS A 37 10.07 6.60 -4.04
CA LYS A 37 10.79 6.25 -2.80
C LYS A 37 9.95 5.38 -1.86
N GLY A 38 8.64 5.62 -1.84
CA GLY A 38 7.67 4.94 -0.98
C GLY A 38 6.62 4.19 -1.79
N ILE A 39 6.17 3.03 -1.28
CA ILE A 39 5.17 2.18 -1.93
C ILE A 39 4.09 1.82 -0.90
N LEU A 40 2.84 2.12 -1.22
CA LEU A 40 1.68 1.75 -0.41
C LEU A 40 0.84 0.71 -1.16
N VAL A 41 0.68 -0.48 -0.58
CA VAL A 41 -0.05 -1.57 -1.24
C VAL A 41 -1.35 -1.86 -0.51
N GLY A 42 -2.45 -1.85 -1.27
CA GLY A 42 -3.80 -2.06 -0.77
C GLY A 42 -4.42 -3.36 -1.27
N SER A 43 -5.03 -4.14 -0.37
CA SER A 43 -5.92 -5.24 -0.76
C SER A 43 -6.96 -5.49 0.33
N PRO A 44 -8.22 -5.81 0.00
CA PRO A 44 -9.10 -6.48 0.96
C PRO A 44 -8.59 -7.90 1.27
N THR A 45 -9.05 -8.49 2.38
CA THR A 45 -8.91 -9.94 2.60
C THR A 45 -9.93 -10.69 1.74
N LEU A 46 -9.44 -11.65 0.94
CA LEU A 46 -10.26 -12.61 0.20
C LEU A 46 -9.75 -14.02 0.48
N ASN A 47 -10.62 -14.91 0.99
CA ASN A 47 -10.30 -16.31 1.30
C ASN A 47 -9.02 -16.46 2.15
N ASN A 48 -8.94 -15.72 3.27
CA ASN A 48 -7.77 -15.65 4.16
C ASN A 48 -6.46 -15.19 3.47
N GLY A 49 -6.58 -14.59 2.30
CA GLY A 49 -5.48 -14.13 1.46
C GLY A 49 -5.75 -12.77 0.84
N LEU A 50 -5.02 -12.48 -0.24
CA LEU A 50 -5.15 -11.23 -1.00
C LEU A 50 -6.01 -11.43 -2.25
N LEU A 51 -6.48 -10.32 -2.82
CA LEU A 51 -7.04 -10.34 -4.17
C LEU A 51 -6.02 -10.96 -5.15
N PRO A 52 -6.44 -11.89 -6.01
CA PRO A 52 -5.56 -12.50 -7.01
C PRO A 52 -4.83 -11.47 -7.88
N THR A 53 -5.46 -10.34 -8.16
CA THR A 53 -4.90 -9.25 -8.97
C THR A 53 -3.67 -8.59 -8.34
N ILE A 54 -3.54 -8.60 -7.00
CA ILE A 54 -2.39 -8.02 -6.29
C ILE A 54 -1.19 -8.98 -6.23
N LYS A 55 -1.41 -10.29 -6.40
CA LYS A 55 -0.33 -11.27 -6.24
C LYS A 55 0.81 -11.10 -7.27
N PRO A 56 0.54 -10.89 -8.58
CA PRO A 56 1.61 -10.72 -9.57
C PRO A 56 2.54 -9.56 -9.25
N ILE A 57 1.99 -8.39 -8.88
CA ILE A 57 2.83 -7.23 -8.55
C ILE A 57 3.71 -7.50 -7.33
N LEU A 58 3.20 -8.22 -6.32
CA LEU A 58 4.00 -8.59 -5.15
C LEU A 58 5.13 -9.57 -5.49
N GLU A 59 4.91 -10.51 -6.39
CA GLU A 59 5.96 -11.41 -6.88
C GLU A 59 7.01 -10.65 -7.71
N ASP A 60 6.58 -9.74 -8.59
CA ASP A 60 7.49 -8.91 -9.39
C ASP A 60 8.40 -8.06 -8.49
N LEU A 61 7.85 -7.45 -7.43
CA LEU A 61 8.64 -6.69 -6.45
C LEU A 61 9.72 -7.54 -5.79
N LYS A 62 9.42 -8.80 -5.46
CA LYS A 62 10.42 -9.74 -4.90
C LYS A 62 11.51 -10.10 -5.88
N GLY A 63 11.16 -10.31 -7.15
CA GLY A 63 12.10 -10.66 -8.20
C GLY A 63 13.03 -9.50 -8.55
N LEU A 64 12.46 -8.30 -8.72
CA LEU A 64 13.19 -7.10 -9.16
C LEU A 64 14.05 -6.48 -8.05
N ARG A 65 13.71 -6.70 -6.77
CA ARG A 65 14.50 -6.27 -5.60
C ARG A 65 14.93 -4.80 -5.65
N PHE A 66 13.96 -3.93 -5.88
CA PHE A 66 14.21 -2.49 -5.92
C PHE A 66 14.89 -2.01 -4.63
N LYS A 67 15.99 -1.27 -4.79
CA LYS A 67 16.77 -0.74 -3.66
C LYS A 67 16.19 0.56 -3.14
N ASN A 68 16.47 0.85 -1.86
CA ASN A 68 16.12 2.11 -1.20
C ASN A 68 14.62 2.44 -1.26
N LYS A 69 13.78 1.42 -1.15
CA LYS A 69 12.32 1.56 -1.07
C LYS A 69 11.84 1.33 0.35
N VAL A 70 10.85 2.12 0.73
CA VAL A 70 10.08 1.91 1.96
C VAL A 70 8.61 1.69 1.61
N GLY A 71 7.85 1.07 2.50
CA GLY A 71 6.43 0.82 2.23
C GLY A 71 5.59 0.51 3.46
N ALA A 72 4.29 0.47 3.24
CA ALA A 72 3.29 0.07 4.22
C ALA A 72 2.07 -0.53 3.50
N ALA A 73 1.28 -1.31 4.25
CA ALA A 73 0.09 -1.95 3.74
C ALA A 73 -1.18 -1.23 4.20
N PHE A 74 -2.26 -1.35 3.44
CA PHE A 74 -3.58 -0.97 3.91
C PHE A 74 -4.67 -1.90 3.34
N GLY A 75 -5.85 -1.91 3.94
CA GLY A 75 -6.96 -2.68 3.35
C GLY A 75 -8.19 -2.83 4.24
N THR A 76 -9.14 -3.62 3.76
CA THR A 76 -10.36 -3.94 4.50
C THR A 76 -10.52 -5.44 4.68
N TYR A 77 -11.37 -5.86 5.61
CA TYR A 77 -11.67 -7.27 5.81
C TYR A 77 -13.12 -7.49 6.27
N GLY A 78 -13.68 -8.66 5.98
CA GLY A 78 -15.02 -9.03 6.48
C GLY A 78 -14.96 -9.68 7.86
N TRP A 79 -14.33 -10.85 7.92
CA TRP A 79 -14.28 -11.71 9.11
C TRP A 79 -12.87 -11.79 9.67
N SER A 80 -11.89 -12.03 8.79
CA SER A 80 -10.49 -12.25 9.12
C SER A 80 -9.57 -11.26 8.39
N GLY A 81 -8.53 -10.78 9.07
CA GLY A 81 -7.72 -9.65 8.63
C GLY A 81 -6.26 -9.99 8.31
N GLU A 82 -6.01 -11.05 7.53
CA GLU A 82 -4.67 -11.52 7.17
C GLU A 82 -3.95 -10.60 6.18
N ASN A 83 -4.71 -9.84 5.38
CA ASN A 83 -4.21 -9.04 4.27
C ASN A 83 -2.98 -8.17 4.60
N ILE A 84 -3.01 -7.43 5.72
CA ILE A 84 -1.90 -6.54 6.10
C ILE A 84 -0.62 -7.34 6.33
N LYS A 85 -0.69 -8.41 7.13
CA LYS A 85 0.47 -9.25 7.42
C LYS A 85 1.04 -9.86 6.15
N ILE A 86 0.18 -10.39 5.28
CA ILE A 86 0.61 -10.99 4.02
C ILE A 86 1.31 -9.94 3.15
N ILE A 87 0.74 -8.74 2.99
CA ILE A 87 1.37 -7.68 2.19
C ILE A 87 2.73 -7.28 2.79
N GLU A 88 2.80 -7.03 4.09
CA GLU A 88 4.04 -6.64 4.78
C GLU A 88 5.13 -7.72 4.63
N ASP A 89 4.79 -8.99 4.80
CA ASP A 89 5.73 -10.12 4.61
C ASP A 89 6.26 -10.16 3.17
N ASN A 90 5.42 -9.88 2.17
CA ASN A 90 5.82 -9.83 0.77
C ASN A 90 6.75 -8.64 0.49
N LEU A 91 6.44 -7.45 1.02
CA LEU A 91 7.29 -6.27 0.91
C LEU A 91 8.65 -6.50 1.57
N GLN A 92 8.68 -7.11 2.75
CA GLN A 92 9.92 -7.45 3.44
C GLN A 92 10.77 -8.45 2.64
N LYS A 93 10.16 -9.49 2.06
CA LYS A 93 10.83 -10.43 1.15
C LYS A 93 11.41 -9.73 -0.09
N ALA A 94 10.75 -8.66 -0.57
CA ALA A 94 11.22 -7.79 -1.64
C ALA A 94 12.29 -6.76 -1.21
N LYS A 95 12.75 -6.79 0.04
CA LYS A 95 13.69 -5.81 0.64
C LYS A 95 13.16 -4.38 0.70
N ILE A 96 11.84 -4.21 0.64
CA ILE A 96 11.15 -2.95 0.88
C ILE A 96 10.96 -2.83 2.39
N LYS A 97 11.56 -1.82 3.02
CA LYS A 97 11.51 -1.65 4.47
C LYS A 97 10.14 -1.14 4.89
N LYS A 98 9.58 -1.70 5.95
CA LYS A 98 8.35 -1.16 6.55
C LYS A 98 8.63 0.23 7.15
N LEU A 99 7.90 1.24 6.72
CA LEU A 99 8.03 2.62 7.24
C LEU A 99 7.15 2.87 8.46
N GLN A 100 5.94 2.28 8.44
CA GLN A 100 4.97 2.34 9.52
C GLN A 100 4.07 1.10 9.46
N ASP A 101 3.38 0.81 10.55
CA ASP A 101 2.43 -0.31 10.61
C ASP A 101 1.24 -0.08 9.68
N GLY A 102 0.84 -1.13 8.96
CA GLY A 102 -0.31 -1.06 8.06
C GLY A 102 -1.65 -0.86 8.77
N ILE A 103 -2.61 -0.26 8.04
CA ILE A 103 -3.94 0.05 8.58
C ILE A 103 -5.02 -0.80 7.93
N LYS A 104 -5.93 -1.35 8.75
CA LYS A 104 -7.09 -2.10 8.25
C LYS A 104 -8.38 -1.79 8.99
N PHE A 105 -9.49 -1.87 8.27
CA PHE A 105 -10.84 -1.67 8.82
C PHE A 105 -11.78 -2.80 8.44
N LYS A 106 -12.78 -3.04 9.29
CA LYS A 106 -13.80 -4.06 9.06
C LYS A 106 -14.85 -3.53 8.10
N CYS A 107 -15.15 -4.31 7.06
CA CYS A 107 -16.12 -4.00 6.02
C CYS A 107 -15.86 -2.62 5.38
N GLN A 108 -16.93 -1.86 5.13
CA GLN A 108 -16.84 -0.57 4.49
C GLN A 108 -16.44 0.51 5.51
N PRO A 109 -15.34 1.25 5.27
CA PRO A 109 -14.89 2.28 6.18
C PRO A 109 -15.90 3.42 6.34
N ARG A 110 -16.13 3.83 7.59
CA ARG A 110 -16.92 5.02 7.95
C ARG A 110 -16.07 6.30 7.85
N LYS A 111 -16.72 7.46 7.99
CA LYS A 111 -16.06 8.77 7.90
C LYS A 111 -14.86 8.89 8.85
N GLU A 112 -15.02 8.51 10.11
CA GLU A 112 -13.93 8.52 11.12
C GLU A 112 -12.74 7.62 10.74
N GLU A 113 -13.00 6.49 10.08
CA GLU A 113 -11.95 5.57 9.62
C GLU A 113 -11.27 6.09 8.36
N LEU A 114 -11.97 6.85 7.53
CA LEU A 114 -11.38 7.57 6.40
C LEU A 114 -10.49 8.73 6.88
N GLU A 115 -10.87 9.44 7.95
CA GLU A 115 -10.01 10.47 8.57
C GLU A 115 -8.70 9.85 9.09
N LYS A 116 -8.77 8.65 9.69
CA LYS A 116 -7.57 7.87 10.05
C LYS A 116 -6.74 7.46 8.83
N CYS A 117 -7.35 7.22 7.67
CA CYS A 117 -6.62 6.97 6.42
C CYS A 117 -5.89 8.22 5.93
N VAL A 118 -6.48 9.40 6.07
CA VAL A 118 -5.81 10.68 5.75
C VAL A 118 -4.59 10.85 6.65
N GLU A 119 -4.76 10.69 7.95
CA GLU A 119 -3.66 10.83 8.92
C GLU A 119 -2.56 9.77 8.69
N PHE A 120 -2.95 8.54 8.33
CA PHE A 120 -2.00 7.50 7.91
C PHE A 120 -1.13 7.95 6.73
N GLY A 121 -1.74 8.57 5.71
CA GLY A 121 -1.03 9.14 4.56
C GLY A 121 -0.07 10.26 4.96
N ARG A 122 -0.51 11.18 5.82
CA ARG A 122 0.32 12.28 6.32
C ARG A 122 1.56 11.77 7.07
N ASN A 123 1.38 10.80 7.96
CA ASN A 123 2.48 10.20 8.71
C ASN A 123 3.47 9.50 7.79
N PHE A 124 2.98 8.79 6.77
CA PHE A 124 3.83 8.16 5.77
C PHE A 124 4.65 9.18 4.99
N ALA A 125 4.02 10.28 4.56
CA ALA A 125 4.69 11.36 3.85
C ALA A 125 5.76 12.05 4.70
N LYS A 126 5.48 12.34 5.97
CA LYS A 126 6.45 12.94 6.91
C LYS A 126 7.66 12.04 7.11
N ALA A 127 7.41 10.76 7.39
CA ALA A 127 8.47 9.76 7.57
C ALA A 127 9.30 9.53 6.28
N LEU A 128 8.72 9.74 5.09
CA LEU A 128 9.42 9.62 3.82
C LEU A 128 10.38 10.78 3.54
N LYS A 129 10.14 11.95 4.14
CA LYS A 129 10.96 13.16 3.99
C LYS A 129 12.11 13.24 5.00
N SER A 130 11.99 12.52 6.11
CA SER A 130 13.05 12.38 7.13
C SER A 130 14.23 11.58 6.59
#